data_AF-V7PUG8-F1
#
_entry.id   AF-V7PUG8-F1
#
_cell.length_a   1.000
_cell.length_b   1.000
_cell.length_c   1.000
_cell.angle_alpha   90.00
_cell.angle_beta   90.00
_cell.angle_gamma   90.00
#
_symmetry.space_group_name_H-M   'P 1'
#
loop_
_entity.id
_entity.type
_entity.pdbx_description
1 polymer ?
#
loop_
_entity_poly.entity_id
_entity_poly.type
_entity_poly.pdbx_seq_one_letter_code
_entity_poly.pdbx_strand_id
1 'polypeptide(L)'
;MDKNLCKKFNDVRGWFPDNLSNGKYEFKEGKHFNKYCNNNNCDGPFDKISAGCLYFFNEFFGNSELLSQYANNYINVVDYIMIWLNYMLSLKQNDLKNSLKHFYDTYIKSGNKYNTSIQNVKGCNNYKDLILKKHDLTNDDMDNNIISELYGAFKLLCKMYTEFDERTSTCTNCLQYANDFFSKYEKLNKDHNITNNSSLNQLLSTLSTDYNKIKDKCSDVKLIICATINLNYTMPIEM
;
A
#
# COMPACT_ATOMS: atom_id res chain seq x y z
N MET A 1 -5.03 4.47 8.88
CA MET A 1 -5.09 5.01 7.51
C MET A 1 -5.95 6.26 7.54
N ASP A 2 -5.79 7.15 6.57
CA ASP A 2 -6.57 8.37 6.46
C ASP A 2 -7.00 8.63 5.01
N LYS A 3 -7.98 9.53 4.87
CA LYS A 3 -8.61 9.87 3.58
C LYS A 3 -7.63 10.50 2.59
N ASN A 4 -6.68 11.30 3.06
CA ASN A 4 -5.73 11.98 2.18
C ASN A 4 -4.71 11.00 1.62
N LEU A 5 -4.21 10.06 2.44
CA LEU A 5 -3.37 8.96 1.97
C LEU A 5 -4.04 8.19 0.83
N CYS A 6 -5.28 7.74 1.02
CA CYS A 6 -6.00 6.99 -0.02
C CYS A 6 -6.26 7.79 -1.29
N LYS A 7 -6.47 9.10 -1.19
CA LYS A 7 -6.56 9.98 -2.36
C LYS A 7 -5.26 9.95 -3.18
N LYS A 8 -4.08 9.99 -2.54
CA LYS A 8 -2.80 9.90 -3.26
C LYS A 8 -2.61 8.59 -3.99
N PHE A 9 -3.02 7.46 -3.41
CA PHE A 9 -3.03 6.17 -4.12
C PHE A 9 -4.03 6.16 -5.29
N ASN A 10 -5.19 6.80 -5.14
CA ASN A 10 -6.15 6.94 -6.24
C ASN A 10 -5.63 7.85 -7.36
N ASP A 11 -4.95 8.94 -7.03
CA ASP A 11 -4.30 9.84 -7.99
C ASP A 11 -3.24 9.08 -8.80
N VAL A 12 -2.35 8.35 -8.11
CA VAL A 12 -1.34 7.51 -8.78
C VAL A 12 -2.00 6.45 -9.65
N ARG A 13 -3.10 5.80 -9.22
CA ARG A 13 -3.83 4.85 -10.08
C ARG A 13 -4.44 5.53 -11.33
N GLY A 14 -4.82 6.81 -11.22
CA GLY A 14 -5.27 7.62 -12.35
C GLY A 14 -4.15 7.88 -13.36
N TRP A 15 -2.95 8.19 -12.89
CA TRP A 15 -1.80 8.56 -13.73
C TRP A 15 -0.96 7.37 -14.20
N PHE A 16 -0.89 6.33 -13.38
CA PHE A 16 -0.20 5.06 -13.60
C PHE A 16 -1.13 3.92 -13.15
N PRO A 17 -1.98 3.43 -14.07
CA PRO A 17 -2.94 2.37 -13.79
C PRO A 17 -2.31 1.11 -13.20
N ASP A 18 -3.03 0.50 -12.27
CA ASP A 18 -2.72 -0.77 -11.62
C ASP A 18 -3.14 -1.97 -12.51
N ASN A 19 -2.96 -1.83 -13.83
CA ASN A 19 -3.24 -2.85 -14.84
C ASN A 19 -2.28 -2.71 -16.04
N LEU A 20 -2.25 -3.73 -16.89
CA LEU A 20 -1.46 -3.73 -18.12
C LEU A 20 -2.33 -3.39 -19.32
N SER A 21 -1.82 -2.52 -20.20
CA SER A 21 -2.36 -2.23 -21.51
C SER A 21 -1.52 -2.99 -22.54
N ASN A 22 -2.13 -3.95 -23.26
CA ASN A 22 -1.42 -4.82 -24.20
C ASN A 22 -0.17 -5.49 -23.61
N GLY A 23 -0.25 -5.92 -22.34
CA GLY A 23 0.86 -6.55 -21.62
C GLY A 23 1.97 -5.59 -21.15
N LYS A 24 1.75 -4.27 -21.24
CA LYS A 24 2.72 -3.24 -20.87
C LYS A 24 2.16 -2.25 -19.85
N TYR A 25 3.06 -1.71 -19.02
CA TYR A 25 2.76 -0.56 -18.17
C TYR A 25 2.75 0.73 -18.99
N GLU A 26 1.68 1.50 -18.85
CA GLU A 26 1.52 2.79 -19.54
C GLU A 26 1.22 3.88 -18.52
N PHE A 27 1.96 4.99 -18.59
CA PHE A 27 1.59 6.21 -17.87
C PHE A 27 0.52 6.93 -18.68
N LYS A 28 -0.63 7.19 -18.05
CA LYS A 28 -1.64 8.13 -18.58
C LYS A 28 -1.18 9.58 -18.42
N GLU A 29 -0.47 9.89 -17.33
CA GLU A 29 0.11 11.21 -17.08
C GLU A 29 1.57 11.11 -16.59
N GLY A 30 2.52 10.94 -17.52
CA GLY A 30 3.94 10.75 -17.19
C GLY A 30 4.61 11.92 -16.46
N LYS A 31 4.10 13.15 -16.62
CA LYS A 31 4.69 14.38 -16.03
C LYS A 31 4.87 14.31 -14.51
N HIS A 32 4.00 13.59 -13.80
CA HIS A 32 4.08 13.41 -12.35
C HIS A 32 5.27 12.53 -11.93
N PHE A 33 5.74 11.68 -12.84
CA PHE A 33 6.77 10.68 -12.58
C PHE A 33 8.16 11.07 -13.13
N ASN A 34 8.24 11.98 -14.11
CA ASN A 34 9.48 12.34 -14.81
C ASN A 34 10.67 12.63 -13.87
N LYS A 35 10.46 13.39 -12.79
CA LYS A 35 11.55 13.72 -11.84
C LYS A 35 12.09 12.50 -11.08
N TYR A 36 11.32 11.41 -11.01
CA TYR A 36 11.71 10.16 -10.37
C TYR A 36 12.30 9.14 -11.35
N CYS A 37 12.23 9.41 -12.65
CA CYS A 37 12.89 8.61 -13.69
C CYS A 37 14.41 8.88 -13.73
N ASN A 38 15.20 7.88 -14.13
CA ASN A 38 16.62 8.07 -14.41
C ASN A 38 16.77 8.81 -15.74
N ASN A 39 17.60 9.86 -15.80
CA ASN A 39 17.73 10.72 -16.99
C ASN A 39 16.37 11.27 -17.53
N ASN A 40 15.39 11.47 -16.65
CA ASN A 40 14.01 11.83 -16.98
C ASN A 40 13.29 10.83 -17.90
N ASN A 41 13.78 9.59 -18.00
CA ASN A 41 13.21 8.57 -18.85
C ASN A 41 12.87 7.29 -18.07
N CYS A 42 11.62 6.84 -18.22
CA CYS A 42 11.08 5.63 -17.58
C CYS A 42 10.63 4.64 -18.67
N ASP A 43 11.55 4.20 -19.51
CA ASP A 43 11.25 3.32 -20.63
C ASP A 43 10.88 1.91 -20.16
N GLY A 44 11.63 1.38 -19.19
CA GLY A 44 11.44 0.04 -18.66
C GLY A 44 10.21 -0.10 -17.74
N PRO A 45 9.66 -1.31 -17.61
CA PRO A 45 8.57 -1.59 -16.67
C PRO A 45 8.99 -1.30 -15.22
N PHE A 46 10.19 -1.73 -14.82
CA PHE A 46 10.71 -1.49 -13.48
C PHE A 46 11.08 -0.02 -13.26
N ASP A 47 11.48 0.72 -14.30
CA ASP A 47 11.70 2.17 -14.19
C ASP A 47 10.39 2.89 -13.87
N LYS A 48 9.29 2.52 -14.54
CA LYS A 48 7.97 3.08 -14.27
C LYS A 48 7.49 2.76 -12.84
N ILE A 49 7.66 1.50 -12.42
CA ILE A 49 7.33 1.06 -11.05
C ILE A 49 8.17 1.82 -10.03
N SER A 50 9.48 1.97 -10.27
CA SER A 50 10.38 2.72 -9.39
C SER A 50 9.98 4.18 -9.28
N ALA A 51 9.62 4.82 -10.39
CA ALA A 51 9.18 6.22 -10.38
C ALA A 51 7.86 6.42 -9.62
N GLY A 52 6.90 5.50 -9.77
CA GLY A 52 5.67 5.52 -8.96
C GLY A 52 5.93 5.28 -7.46
N CYS A 53 6.84 4.35 -7.14
CA CYS A 53 7.24 4.08 -5.76
C CYS A 53 7.92 5.30 -5.11
N LEU A 54 8.88 5.92 -5.82
CA LEU A 54 9.56 7.14 -5.38
C LEU A 54 8.61 8.34 -5.26
N TYR A 55 7.58 8.43 -6.11
CA TYR A 55 6.52 9.43 -5.96
C TYR A 55 5.89 9.32 -4.57
N PHE A 56 5.46 8.12 -4.16
CA PHE A 56 4.87 7.94 -2.83
C PHE A 56 5.84 8.30 -1.71
N PHE A 57 7.09 7.85 -1.79
CA PHE A 57 8.07 8.17 -0.75
C PHE A 57 8.32 9.68 -0.63
N ASN A 58 8.39 10.39 -1.76
CA ASN A 58 8.51 11.83 -1.73
C ASN A 58 7.24 12.52 -1.22
N GLU A 59 6.06 12.05 -1.63
CA GLU A 59 4.78 12.65 -1.22
C GLU A 59 4.50 12.48 0.27
N PHE A 60 4.96 11.39 0.89
CA PHE A 60 4.70 11.13 2.30
C PHE A 60 5.89 11.48 3.22
N PHE A 61 7.11 11.44 2.70
CA PHE A 61 8.35 11.59 3.50
C PHE A 61 9.34 12.62 2.94
N GLY A 62 9.03 13.28 1.83
CA GLY A 62 9.94 14.23 1.17
C GLY A 62 10.04 15.60 1.83
N ASN A 63 9.14 15.96 2.74
CA ASN A 63 9.30 17.16 3.56
C ASN A 63 8.83 16.92 5.01
N SER A 64 9.36 17.72 5.93
CA SER A 64 9.16 17.58 7.38
C SER A 64 7.72 17.86 7.84
N GLU A 65 6.97 18.67 7.10
CA GLU A 65 5.57 19.02 7.38
C GLU A 65 4.62 17.87 7.01
N LEU A 66 4.87 17.18 5.91
CA LEU A 66 4.13 15.99 5.51
C LEU A 66 4.42 14.84 6.48
N LEU A 67 5.68 14.68 6.89
CA LEU A 67 6.08 13.75 7.94
C LEU A 67 5.36 13.99 9.27
N SER A 68 5.22 15.25 9.69
CA SER A 68 4.54 15.59 10.96
C SER A 68 3.03 15.29 10.91
N GLN A 69 2.39 15.46 9.75
CA GLN A 69 1.00 15.04 9.53
C GLN A 69 0.80 13.53 9.74
N TYR A 70 1.82 12.73 9.45
CA TYR A 70 1.81 11.27 9.64
C TYR A 70 2.58 10.82 10.89
N ALA A 71 2.99 11.71 11.80
CA ALA A 71 3.92 11.39 12.92
C ALA A 71 3.47 10.23 13.82
N ASN A 72 2.15 10.00 13.95
CA ASN A 72 1.60 8.90 14.74
C ASN A 72 1.33 7.62 13.92
N ASN A 73 1.51 7.63 12.60
CA ASN A 73 1.09 6.55 11.69
C ASN A 73 2.02 6.31 10.47
N TYR A 74 3.18 6.98 10.40
CA TYR A 74 4.12 6.93 9.28
C TYR A 74 4.64 5.50 9.03
N ILE A 75 4.68 4.69 10.08
CA ILE A 75 5.09 3.28 10.02
C ILE A 75 4.14 2.46 9.13
N ASN A 76 2.85 2.79 9.06
CA ASN A 76 1.87 2.08 8.23
C ASN A 76 1.90 2.57 6.78
N VAL A 77 2.38 3.79 6.52
CA VAL A 77 2.50 4.32 5.15
C VAL A 77 3.47 3.48 4.33
N VAL A 78 4.58 3.03 4.93
CA VAL A 78 5.54 2.15 4.26
C VAL A 78 4.85 0.84 3.84
N ASP A 79 4.02 0.23 4.68
CA ASP A 79 3.27 -0.99 4.30
C ASP A 79 2.40 -0.75 3.06
N TYR A 80 1.69 0.37 3.00
CA TYR A 80 0.80 0.67 1.88
C TYR A 80 1.57 0.84 0.56
N ILE A 81 2.73 1.49 0.62
CA ILE A 81 3.63 1.60 -0.52
C ILE A 81 4.13 0.22 -0.93
N MET A 82 4.46 -0.64 0.04
CA MET A 82 4.92 -2.00 -0.23
C MET A 82 3.82 -2.91 -0.78
N ILE A 83 2.58 -2.79 -0.32
CA ILE A 83 1.41 -3.48 -0.89
C ILE A 83 1.24 -3.09 -2.36
N TRP A 84 1.32 -1.80 -2.67
CA TRP A 84 1.27 -1.32 -4.05
C TRP A 84 2.46 -1.82 -4.88
N LEU A 85 3.69 -1.73 -4.36
CA LEU A 85 4.89 -2.15 -5.07
C LEU A 85 4.85 -3.65 -5.41
N ASN A 86 4.54 -4.50 -4.44
CA ASN A 86 4.45 -5.95 -4.65
C ASN A 86 3.38 -6.28 -5.69
N TYR A 87 2.21 -5.63 -5.64
CA TYR A 87 1.17 -5.81 -6.64
C TYR A 87 1.61 -5.36 -8.04
N MET A 88 2.23 -4.19 -8.14
CA MET A 88 2.72 -3.72 -9.42
C MET A 88 3.78 -4.65 -9.98
N LEU A 89 4.68 -5.21 -9.17
CA LEU A 89 5.67 -6.19 -9.63
C LEU A 89 5.02 -7.51 -10.07
N SER A 90 3.97 -7.98 -9.37
CA SER A 90 3.32 -9.27 -9.65
C SER A 90 2.51 -9.29 -10.95
N LEU A 91 2.06 -8.13 -11.43
CA LEU A 91 1.32 -8.02 -12.69
C LEU A 91 2.15 -8.44 -13.91
N LYS A 92 3.48 -8.32 -13.86
CA LYS A 92 4.35 -8.76 -14.94
C LYS A 92 4.93 -10.13 -14.62
N GLN A 93 4.65 -11.10 -15.48
CA GLN A 93 5.19 -12.44 -15.34
C GLN A 93 6.72 -12.40 -15.43
N ASN A 94 7.38 -12.98 -14.43
CA ASN A 94 8.82 -13.16 -14.37
C ASN A 94 9.10 -14.65 -14.16
N ASP A 95 9.69 -15.29 -15.16
CA ASP A 95 9.98 -16.74 -15.12
C ASP A 95 10.94 -17.12 -13.98
N LEU A 96 11.75 -16.16 -13.53
CA LEU A 96 12.70 -16.35 -12.42
C LEU A 96 12.09 -16.10 -11.04
N LYS A 97 10.81 -15.65 -10.94
CA LYS A 97 10.09 -15.34 -9.69
C LYS A 97 10.93 -14.57 -8.66
N ASN A 98 11.71 -13.59 -9.13
CA ASN A 98 12.65 -12.82 -8.34
C ASN A 98 12.54 -11.30 -8.59
N SER A 99 11.36 -10.85 -9.00
CA SER A 99 11.05 -9.47 -9.38
C SER A 99 11.31 -8.50 -8.24
N LEU A 100 10.94 -8.85 -7.01
CA LEU A 100 11.17 -8.04 -5.81
C LEU A 100 12.66 -7.91 -5.52
N LYS A 101 13.38 -9.03 -5.51
CA LYS A 101 14.83 -9.06 -5.30
C LYS A 101 15.57 -8.29 -6.39
N HIS A 102 15.19 -8.47 -7.66
CA HIS A 102 15.74 -7.73 -8.78
C HIS A 102 15.48 -6.23 -8.66
N PHE A 103 14.26 -5.84 -8.28
CA PHE A 103 13.91 -4.45 -8.02
C PHE A 103 14.75 -3.85 -6.89
N TYR A 104 14.92 -4.60 -5.80
CA TYR A 104 15.76 -4.21 -4.68
C TYR A 104 17.22 -4.00 -5.10
N ASP A 105 17.84 -5.00 -5.72
CA ASP A 105 19.26 -4.95 -6.12
C ASP A 105 19.53 -3.81 -7.12
N THR A 106 18.60 -3.57 -8.05
CA THR A 106 18.76 -2.59 -9.14
C THR A 106 18.43 -1.17 -8.69
N TYR A 107 17.29 -0.95 -8.04
CA TYR A 107 16.76 0.39 -7.78
C TYR A 107 16.98 0.85 -6.35
N ILE A 108 16.73 0.01 -5.35
CA ILE A 108 16.80 0.42 -3.94
C ILE A 108 18.23 0.37 -3.42
N LYS A 109 18.96 -0.71 -3.70
CA LYS A 109 20.31 -0.94 -3.20
C LYS A 109 21.33 -0.10 -3.96
N SER A 110 21.28 -0.16 -5.29
CA SER A 110 22.26 0.46 -6.20
C SER A 110 21.82 1.84 -6.70
N GLY A 111 20.52 2.17 -6.64
CA GLY A 111 20.00 3.40 -7.21
C GLY A 111 20.10 4.60 -6.27
N ASN A 112 20.62 5.73 -6.78
CA ASN A 112 20.86 6.93 -5.99
C ASN A 112 19.58 7.58 -5.45
N LYS A 113 18.43 7.44 -6.13
CA LYS A 113 17.19 8.12 -5.75
C LYS A 113 16.61 7.61 -4.42
N TYR A 114 16.79 6.35 -4.05
CA TYR A 114 16.34 5.84 -2.75
C TYR A 114 17.23 6.26 -1.58
N ASN A 115 18.42 6.81 -1.86
CA ASN A 115 19.28 7.46 -0.86
C ASN A 115 18.84 8.91 -0.57
N THR A 116 17.74 9.38 -1.16
CA THR A 116 17.17 10.71 -0.85
C THR A 116 16.91 10.81 0.64
N SER A 117 17.49 11.84 1.26
CA SER A 117 17.45 12.03 2.70
C SER A 117 16.03 12.32 3.19
N ILE A 118 15.73 11.82 4.38
CA ILE A 118 14.52 12.16 5.13
C ILE A 118 14.92 12.82 6.44
N GLN A 119 14.00 13.58 7.01
CA GLN A 119 14.18 14.21 8.30
C GLN A 119 13.19 13.62 9.30
N ASN A 120 13.45 13.78 10.60
CA ASN A 120 12.48 13.52 11.67
C ASN A 120 11.96 12.07 11.79
N VAL A 121 12.66 11.08 11.22
CA VAL A 121 12.38 9.64 11.46
C VAL A 121 13.55 9.01 12.19
N LYS A 122 13.35 8.65 13.47
CA LYS A 122 14.42 8.08 14.30
C LYS A 122 14.94 6.76 13.70
N GLY A 123 16.24 6.73 13.41
CA GLY A 123 16.93 5.55 12.89
C GLY A 123 16.74 5.30 11.38
N CYS A 124 16.19 6.25 10.63
CA CYS A 124 16.12 6.20 9.17
C CYS A 124 16.65 7.52 8.60
N ASN A 125 17.67 7.45 7.74
CA ASN A 125 18.28 8.64 7.16
C ASN A 125 17.79 8.93 5.73
N ASN A 126 17.18 7.96 5.07
CA ASN A 126 16.71 8.04 3.69
C ASN A 126 15.52 7.08 3.43
N TYR A 127 14.98 7.09 2.21
CA TYR A 127 13.87 6.20 1.82
C TYR A 127 14.23 4.71 1.90
N LYS A 128 15.44 4.33 1.51
CA LYS A 128 15.92 2.95 1.64
C LYS A 128 15.88 2.47 3.10
N ASP A 129 16.32 3.30 4.04
CA ASP A 129 16.29 2.95 5.46
C ASP A 129 14.85 2.77 5.99
N LEU A 130 13.88 3.56 5.49
CA LEU A 130 12.46 3.36 5.85
C LEU A 130 11.96 1.98 5.44
N ILE A 131 12.29 1.58 4.21
CA ILE A 131 11.87 0.30 3.65
C ILE A 131 12.52 -0.85 4.44
N LEU A 132 13.85 -0.83 4.56
CA LEU A 132 14.63 -1.93 5.15
C LEU A 132 14.46 -2.06 6.65
N LYS A 133 14.03 -1.01 7.35
CA LYS A 133 13.68 -1.09 8.77
C LYS A 133 12.47 -2.02 9.01
N LYS A 134 11.66 -2.26 7.98
CA LYS A 134 10.37 -2.92 8.12
C LYS A 134 10.17 -4.13 7.22
N HIS A 135 10.75 -4.12 6.03
CA HIS A 135 10.58 -5.18 5.05
C HIS A 135 11.93 -5.69 4.56
N ASP A 136 12.06 -7.01 4.53
CA ASP A 136 13.15 -7.68 3.86
C ASP A 136 12.79 -7.94 2.39
N LEU A 137 13.49 -7.23 1.50
CA LEU A 137 13.26 -7.29 0.05
C LEU A 137 14.18 -8.28 -0.67
N THR A 138 14.93 -9.09 0.09
CA THR A 138 15.82 -10.11 -0.48
C THR A 138 15.16 -11.49 -0.59
N ASN A 139 13.96 -11.62 -0.05
CA ASN A 139 13.12 -12.83 -0.15
C ASN A 139 12.59 -13.05 -1.57
N ASP A 140 12.18 -14.28 -1.83
CA ASP A 140 11.53 -14.68 -3.08
C ASP A 140 10.21 -13.94 -3.31
N ASP A 141 9.79 -13.84 -4.58
CA ASP A 141 8.50 -13.24 -4.92
C ASP A 141 7.37 -13.99 -4.20
N MET A 142 6.44 -13.22 -3.61
CA MET A 142 5.26 -13.78 -2.97
C MET A 142 4.28 -14.33 -4.01
N ASP A 143 3.42 -15.26 -3.60
CA ASP A 143 2.40 -15.81 -4.49
C ASP A 143 1.50 -14.69 -5.06
N ASN A 144 1.36 -14.67 -6.39
CA ASN A 144 0.63 -13.61 -7.10
C ASN A 144 -0.84 -13.53 -6.67
N ASN A 145 -1.49 -14.65 -6.31
CA ASN A 145 -2.86 -14.63 -5.81
C ASN A 145 -2.94 -13.99 -4.43
N ILE A 146 -1.99 -14.31 -3.54
CA ILE A 146 -1.89 -13.67 -2.22
C ILE A 146 -1.71 -12.16 -2.35
N ILE A 147 -0.76 -11.72 -3.19
CA ILE A 147 -0.52 -10.29 -3.44
C ILE A 147 -1.78 -9.62 -4.01
N SER A 148 -2.45 -10.26 -4.98
CA SER A 148 -3.67 -9.72 -5.60
C SER A 148 -4.81 -9.57 -4.60
N GLU A 149 -5.01 -10.54 -3.72
CA GLU A 149 -6.02 -10.47 -2.66
C GLU A 149 -5.70 -9.38 -1.64
N LEU A 150 -4.43 -9.27 -1.22
CA LEU A 150 -3.95 -8.24 -0.30
C LEU A 150 -4.15 -6.84 -0.87
N TYR A 151 -3.79 -6.62 -2.14
CA TYR A 151 -4.01 -5.35 -2.82
C TYR A 151 -5.50 -5.05 -3.02
N GLY A 152 -6.31 -6.08 -3.28
CA GLY A 152 -7.77 -5.96 -3.33
C GLY A 152 -8.36 -5.48 -1.99
N ALA A 153 -7.92 -6.07 -0.88
CA ALA A 153 -8.33 -5.66 0.47
C ALA A 153 -7.89 -4.21 0.74
N PHE A 154 -6.65 -3.85 0.42
CA PHE A 154 -6.17 -2.47 0.53
C PHE A 154 -7.04 -1.47 -0.25
N LYS A 155 -7.44 -1.79 -1.50
CA LYS A 155 -8.33 -0.93 -2.29
C LYS A 155 -9.70 -0.74 -1.65
N LEU A 156 -10.30 -1.81 -1.11
CA LEU A 156 -11.59 -1.73 -0.42
C LEU A 156 -11.50 -0.88 0.85
N LEU A 157 -10.43 -1.06 1.63
CA LEU A 157 -10.17 -0.24 2.80
C LEU A 157 -10.04 1.23 2.42
N CYS A 158 -9.31 1.55 1.35
CA CYS A 158 -9.22 2.92 0.87
C CYS A 158 -10.56 3.49 0.41
N LYS A 159 -11.41 2.72 -0.27
CA LYS A 159 -12.77 3.16 -0.62
C LYS A 159 -13.57 3.55 0.61
N MET A 160 -13.55 2.72 1.66
CA MET A 160 -14.23 3.02 2.93
C MET A 160 -13.72 4.34 3.53
N TYR A 161 -12.41 4.54 3.63
CA TYR A 161 -11.84 5.79 4.14
C TYR A 161 -12.13 7.03 3.28
N THR A 162 -12.28 6.86 1.96
CA THR A 162 -12.58 7.99 1.06
C THR A 162 -14.06 8.35 0.99
N GLU A 163 -14.94 7.35 1.01
CA GLU A 163 -16.39 7.54 0.90
C GLU A 163 -17.06 7.83 2.24
N PHE A 164 -16.45 7.43 3.36
CA PHE A 164 -16.94 7.81 4.68
C PHE A 164 -16.84 9.33 4.88
N ASP A 165 -17.98 9.96 5.13
CA ASP A 165 -18.05 11.36 5.54
C ASP A 165 -18.23 11.45 7.04
N GLU A 166 -17.19 11.85 7.76
CA GLU A 166 -17.19 11.98 9.22
C GLU A 166 -18.25 12.99 9.71
N ARG A 167 -18.60 14.01 8.90
CA ARG A 167 -19.54 15.07 9.32
C ARG A 167 -20.99 14.62 9.33
N THR A 168 -21.38 13.91 8.27
CA THR A 168 -22.74 13.35 8.16
C THR A 168 -22.81 11.95 8.75
N SER A 169 -21.64 11.33 8.98
CA SER A 169 -21.51 9.93 9.33
C SER A 169 -22.30 9.06 8.38
N THR A 170 -22.13 9.28 7.08
CA THR A 170 -22.79 8.48 6.05
C THR A 170 -21.76 7.86 5.13
N CYS A 171 -22.10 6.67 4.62
CA CYS A 171 -21.39 6.02 3.55
C CYS A 171 -22.33 5.02 2.86
N THR A 172 -22.63 5.25 1.60
CA THR A 172 -23.64 4.46 0.86
C THR A 172 -23.19 3.02 0.66
N ASN A 173 -21.91 2.81 0.31
CA ASN A 173 -21.39 1.51 -0.09
C ASN A 173 -20.47 0.85 0.96
N CYS A 174 -20.24 1.47 2.12
CA CYS A 174 -19.26 0.97 3.09
C CYS A 174 -19.61 -0.42 3.64
N LEU A 175 -20.89 -0.77 3.78
CA LEU A 175 -21.28 -2.13 4.21
C LEU A 175 -20.81 -3.19 3.19
N GLN A 176 -21.01 -2.92 1.91
CA GLN A 176 -20.54 -3.83 0.85
C GLN A 176 -19.01 -3.92 0.86
N TYR A 177 -18.32 -2.78 0.93
CA TYR A 177 -16.85 -2.77 0.97
C TYR A 177 -16.29 -3.48 2.20
N ALA A 178 -16.95 -3.36 3.36
CA ALA A 178 -16.57 -4.03 4.59
C ALA A 178 -16.73 -5.54 4.49
N ASN A 179 -17.85 -6.01 3.94
CA ASN A 179 -18.08 -7.44 3.71
C ASN A 179 -17.06 -8.02 2.72
N ASP A 180 -16.81 -7.32 1.61
CA ASP A 180 -15.82 -7.74 0.61
C ASP A 180 -14.40 -7.75 1.21
N PHE A 181 -14.07 -6.75 2.03
CA PHE A 181 -12.79 -6.67 2.72
C PHE A 181 -12.63 -7.86 3.68
N PHE A 182 -13.64 -8.13 4.50
CA PHE A 182 -13.63 -9.21 5.47
C PHE A 182 -13.46 -10.58 4.80
N SER A 183 -14.18 -10.82 3.69
CA SER A 183 -14.04 -12.05 2.92
C SER A 183 -12.60 -12.26 2.41
N LYS A 184 -11.96 -11.21 1.89
CA LYS A 184 -10.55 -11.26 1.47
C LYS A 184 -9.61 -11.47 2.65
N TYR A 185 -9.84 -10.77 3.76
CA TYR A 185 -9.05 -10.91 4.97
C TYR A 185 -9.09 -12.34 5.51
N GLU A 186 -10.27 -12.96 5.62
CA GLU A 186 -10.40 -14.33 6.11
C GLU A 186 -9.64 -15.34 5.25
N LYS A 187 -9.69 -15.16 3.92
CA LYS A 187 -8.96 -16.00 2.98
C LYS A 187 -7.45 -15.88 3.20
N LEU A 188 -6.95 -14.65 3.34
CA LEU A 188 -5.54 -14.37 3.62
C LEU A 188 -5.12 -14.93 5.00
N ASN A 189 -5.91 -14.69 6.03
CA ASN A 189 -5.58 -15.09 7.41
C ASN A 189 -5.50 -16.61 7.61
N LYS A 190 -6.20 -17.39 6.78
CA LYS A 190 -6.16 -18.87 6.80
C LYS A 190 -5.03 -19.45 5.94
N ASP A 191 -4.33 -18.63 5.16
CA ASP A 191 -3.25 -19.08 4.27
C ASP A 191 -1.94 -19.22 5.04
N HIS A 192 -1.43 -20.46 5.13
CA HIS A 192 -0.18 -20.75 5.84
C HIS A 192 1.05 -20.06 5.25
N ASN A 193 1.03 -19.72 3.95
CA ASN A 193 2.11 -18.96 3.33
C ASN A 193 2.17 -17.53 3.87
N ILE A 194 1.06 -17.01 4.40
CA ILE A 194 0.99 -15.70 5.04
C ILE A 194 1.40 -15.81 6.51
N THR A 195 0.88 -16.79 7.25
CA THR A 195 1.22 -16.97 8.69
C THR A 195 2.72 -17.17 8.89
N ASN A 196 3.38 -17.88 7.97
CA ASN A 196 4.81 -18.20 8.05
C ASN A 196 5.71 -17.12 7.43
N ASN A 197 5.15 -16.15 6.72
CA ASN A 197 5.90 -15.05 6.12
C ASN A 197 5.69 -13.78 6.94
N SER A 198 6.71 -13.41 7.72
CA SER A 198 6.66 -12.26 8.63
C SER A 198 6.31 -10.94 7.92
N SER A 199 6.78 -10.75 6.68
CA SER A 199 6.49 -9.54 5.90
C SER A 199 5.03 -9.49 5.46
N LEU A 200 4.47 -10.59 4.93
CA LEU A 200 3.05 -10.65 4.54
C LEU A 200 2.11 -10.52 5.73
N ASN A 201 2.44 -11.19 6.84
CA ASN A 201 1.70 -11.09 8.09
C ASN A 201 1.65 -9.62 8.56
N GLN A 202 2.79 -8.93 8.53
CA GLN A 202 2.84 -7.51 8.88
C GLN A 202 1.96 -6.63 7.98
N LEU A 203 2.01 -6.84 6.65
CA LEU A 203 1.14 -6.10 5.71
C LEU A 203 -0.35 -6.35 6.01
N LEU A 204 -0.72 -7.60 6.31
CA LEU A 204 -2.09 -7.98 6.63
C LEU A 204 -2.55 -7.41 7.97
N SER A 205 -1.70 -7.44 9.00
CA SER A 205 -1.96 -6.85 10.32
C SER A 205 -2.18 -5.34 10.23
N THR A 206 -1.42 -4.64 9.38
CA THR A 206 -1.64 -3.21 9.13
C THR A 206 -3.03 -2.93 8.55
N LEU A 207 -3.47 -3.72 7.56
CA LEU A 207 -4.83 -3.61 7.01
C LEU A 207 -5.90 -3.93 8.06
N SER A 208 -5.69 -4.97 8.86
CA SER A 208 -6.62 -5.38 9.94
C SER A 208 -6.81 -4.25 10.97
N THR A 209 -5.68 -3.70 11.42
CA THR A 209 -5.64 -2.61 12.40
C THR A 209 -6.40 -1.39 11.91
N ASP A 210 -6.17 -0.97 10.65
CA ASP A 210 -6.82 0.21 10.12
C ASP A 210 -8.29 -0.05 9.73
N TYR A 211 -8.68 -1.27 9.40
CA TYR A 211 -10.09 -1.65 9.32
C TYR A 211 -10.80 -1.54 10.67
N ASN A 212 -10.19 -2.05 11.75
CA ASN A 212 -10.76 -1.95 13.09
C ASN A 212 -10.95 -0.46 13.49
N LYS A 213 -10.01 0.42 13.14
CA LYS A 213 -10.16 1.86 13.38
C LYS A 213 -11.35 2.50 12.65
N ILE A 214 -11.59 2.14 11.38
CA ILE A 214 -12.77 2.69 10.66
C ILE A 214 -14.07 2.07 11.19
N LYS A 215 -14.05 0.81 11.63
CA LYS A 215 -15.17 0.15 12.32
C LYS A 215 -15.51 0.82 13.66
N ASP A 216 -14.50 1.22 14.43
CA ASP A 216 -14.71 1.91 15.71
C ASP A 216 -15.36 3.28 15.48
N LYS A 217 -14.82 4.08 14.53
CA LYS A 217 -15.42 5.35 14.11
C LYS A 217 -16.87 5.21 13.64
N CYS A 218 -17.18 4.07 13.03
CA CYS A 218 -18.51 3.71 12.56
C CYS A 218 -19.49 3.34 13.71
N SER A 219 -18.98 2.81 14.81
CA SER A 219 -19.76 2.34 15.96
C SER A 219 -20.24 3.49 16.86
N ASP A 220 -19.45 4.57 16.97
CA ASP A 220 -19.77 5.73 17.79
C ASP A 220 -20.97 6.55 17.29
N VAL A 221 -21.45 6.32 16.06
CA VAL A 221 -22.43 7.20 15.40
C VAL A 221 -23.85 6.60 15.29
N LYS A 222 -24.18 5.47 15.95
CA LYS A 222 -25.49 4.80 15.80
C LYS A 222 -25.92 4.63 14.32
N LEU A 223 -24.96 4.38 13.43
CA LEU A 223 -25.25 4.05 12.04
C LEU A 223 -25.87 2.66 11.97
N ILE A 224 -27.10 2.57 11.47
CA ILE A 224 -27.79 1.31 11.16
C ILE A 224 -26.94 0.42 10.23
N ILE A 225 -26.09 1.03 9.40
CA ILE A 225 -25.14 0.37 8.49
C ILE A 225 -24.02 -0.37 9.24
N CYS A 226 -23.68 0.04 10.46
CA CYS A 226 -22.56 -0.50 11.24
C CYS A 226 -22.99 -1.57 12.25
N ALA A 227 -24.27 -1.60 12.61
CA ALA A 227 -24.84 -2.64 13.48
C ALA A 227 -24.73 -4.05 12.88
N THR A 228 -24.66 -4.18 11.55
CA THR A 228 -24.46 -5.47 10.85
C THR A 228 -22.99 -5.92 10.85
N ILE A 229 -22.03 -4.99 10.89
CA ILE A 229 -20.58 -5.28 10.98
C ILE A 229 -20.19 -5.66 12.43
N ASN A 230 -20.88 -5.09 13.43
CA ASN A 230 -20.55 -5.26 14.85
C ASN A 230 -20.90 -6.62 15.48
N LEU A 231 -21.72 -7.46 14.83
CA LEU A 231 -22.19 -8.68 15.48
C LEU A 231 -21.31 -9.92 15.27
N ASN A 232 -20.37 -9.93 14.31
CA ASN A 232 -19.64 -11.17 13.98
C ASN A 232 -18.11 -11.09 13.86
N TYR A 233 -17.48 -9.92 13.68
CA TYR A 233 -16.08 -9.90 13.23
C TYR A 233 -15.21 -8.84 13.90
N THR A 234 -14.59 -9.19 15.02
CA THR A 234 -13.37 -8.53 15.50
C THR A 234 -12.20 -9.27 14.87
N MET A 235 -11.47 -8.63 13.97
CA MET A 235 -10.30 -9.26 13.39
C MET A 235 -9.19 -9.29 14.44
N PRO A 236 -8.50 -10.42 14.61
CA PRO A 236 -7.34 -10.46 15.49
C PRO A 236 -6.32 -9.42 15.01
N ILE A 237 -5.85 -8.61 15.96
CA ILE A 237 -4.83 -7.58 15.74
C ILE A 237 -3.43 -8.23 15.72
N GLU A 238 -3.32 -9.42 16.32
CA GLU A 238 -2.11 -10.20 16.45
C GLU A 238 -2.27 -11.56 15.76
N MET A 239 -1.27 -11.92 14.96
CA MET A 239 -0.99 -13.28 14.51
C MET A 239 0.38 -13.69 15.07
#